data_AF-A0A947ZEJ7-F1
#
_entry.id   AF-A0A947ZEJ7-F1
#
_cell.length_a   1.000
_cell.length_b   1.000
_cell.length_c   1.000
_cell.angle_alpha   90.00
_cell.angle_beta   90.00
_cell.angle_gamma   90.00
#
_symmetry.space_group_name_H-M   'P 1'
#
loop_
_entity.id
_entity.type
_entity.pdbx_description
1 polymer ?
#
loop_
_entity_poly.entity_id
_entity_poly.type
_entity_poly.pdbx_seq_one_letter_code
_entity_poly.pdbx_strand_id
1 'polypeptide(L)'
;MTKRTTPTTTLLPLLLAMGLLASACGGEEDVLSDNNTTNNTNNTNNTNTPEPTSKVDLLFVVDNSLSMAAEQALLVSQFGEFTRVLREAPGGMPDLHVGVISTDLGTLPYNIPSCTTQGGDGGRLLAGPNSSCSNPVGQRYIVDIAPKGCTVERDPGDDSVCTASDCSVANCTQDNFVSGEGYSEPDGLQFVEDENGCPRCRNYSGEDLETVFSCNASLGTAGCGFEQPLESMRLALSTGNTANARFVRSEAMLAVLFLTDKDDCSADNVEIFNPEGGISDTLGPLTSFRCTEFGIRCDEDWQRIMPEGSMSYNNCVARTQGDAMRMLYPVSRYTDFLRDLKGNYPILMTTLSGPYVSTLNVGVDENQHPRLGFSCGEAVPAVRLREFVSAFQGAPEGNSGSICDSNYAPTLISLGEAIRANLPTAGE
;
A
#
# COMPACT_ATOMS: atom_id res chain seq x y z
N MET A 1 -43.96 -43.45 13.75
CA MET A 1 -44.31 -42.82 15.04
C MET A 1 -43.64 -43.63 16.16
N THR A 2 -42.32 -43.48 16.36
CA THR A 2 -41.58 -42.52 17.21
C THR A 2 -41.52 -42.90 18.71
N LYS A 3 -40.43 -43.60 19.03
CA LYS A 3 -39.69 -43.75 20.31
C LYS A 3 -39.15 -42.39 20.78
N ARG A 4 -38.67 -42.10 22.01
CA ARG A 4 -38.48 -42.72 23.35
C ARG A 4 -37.96 -41.55 24.23
N THR A 5 -38.51 -41.25 25.41
CA THR A 5 -37.98 -41.55 26.78
C THR A 5 -36.44 -41.37 26.93
N THR A 6 -35.87 -40.45 27.72
CA THR A 6 -35.80 -40.22 29.21
C THR A 6 -34.29 -39.99 29.57
N PRO A 7 -33.83 -39.74 30.82
CA PRO A 7 -33.63 -38.40 31.38
C PRO A 7 -32.20 -38.16 31.95
N THR A 8 -32.06 -36.98 32.56
CA THR A 8 -31.04 -36.39 33.45
C THR A 8 -30.24 -37.33 34.37
N THR A 9 -28.98 -36.97 34.71
CA THR A 9 -28.50 -36.46 36.03
C THR A 9 -26.98 -36.17 36.01
N THR A 10 -26.58 -35.16 36.80
CA THR A 10 -25.29 -34.49 37.05
C THR A 10 -24.30 -35.23 37.95
N LEU A 11 -22.98 -35.00 37.78
CA LEU A 11 -21.96 -34.44 38.72
C LEU A 11 -20.50 -34.92 38.44
N LEU A 12 -19.57 -33.95 38.50
CA LEU A 12 -18.08 -33.99 38.45
C LEU A 12 -17.44 -34.52 39.78
N PRO A 13 -16.10 -34.52 40.03
CA PRO A 13 -14.86 -34.54 39.21
C PRO A 13 -13.75 -35.53 39.73
N LEU A 14 -12.60 -35.72 39.04
CA LEU A 14 -11.30 -36.01 39.71
C LEU A 14 -10.06 -35.86 38.78
N LEU A 15 -8.96 -35.36 39.37
CA LEU A 15 -7.62 -35.09 38.83
C LEU A 15 -6.64 -36.30 38.85
N LEU A 16 -5.55 -36.13 38.07
CA LEU A 16 -4.14 -36.56 38.29
C LEU A 16 -3.67 -37.98 37.88
N ALA A 17 -2.65 -38.08 37.02
CA ALA A 17 -1.25 -38.42 37.39
C ALA A 17 -0.35 -38.85 36.20
N MET A 18 0.94 -38.51 36.34
CA MET A 18 2.13 -38.72 35.47
C MET A 18 2.65 -40.17 35.40
N GLY A 19 3.37 -40.49 34.29
CA GLY A 19 4.78 -40.93 34.36
C GLY A 19 5.19 -42.40 34.14
N LEU A 20 5.96 -42.63 33.06
CA LEU A 20 7.20 -43.45 32.89
C LEU A 20 7.20 -45.00 33.01
N LEU A 21 7.73 -45.70 31.97
CA LEU A 21 9.03 -46.43 31.97
C LEU A 21 9.30 -47.23 30.65
N ALA A 22 10.58 -47.58 30.45
CA ALA A 22 11.29 -47.86 29.20
C ALA A 22 11.75 -49.34 28.99
N SER A 23 12.59 -49.54 27.95
CA SER A 23 13.51 -50.68 27.61
C SER A 23 13.05 -51.60 26.46
N ALA A 24 13.90 -52.22 25.61
CA ALA A 24 15.29 -52.04 25.14
C ALA A 24 15.56 -53.05 23.99
N CYS A 25 16.42 -52.64 23.04
CA CYS A 25 17.38 -53.33 22.13
C CYS A 25 17.29 -54.83 21.71
N GLY A 26 17.62 -55.08 20.43
CA GLY A 26 18.21 -56.33 19.91
C GLY A 26 18.87 -56.12 18.52
N GLY A 27 20.18 -56.40 18.41
CA GLY A 27 20.97 -56.55 17.16
C GLY A 27 20.66 -57.88 16.44
N GLU A 28 21.24 -58.29 15.30
CA GLU A 28 22.58 -58.09 14.70
C GLU A 28 22.60 -58.66 13.24
N GLU A 29 23.70 -58.39 12.49
CA GLU A 29 24.25 -59.11 11.30
C GLU A 29 23.55 -58.98 9.91
N ASP A 30 24.21 -58.87 8.73
CA ASP A 30 25.61 -58.65 8.32
C ASP A 30 25.66 -58.41 6.76
N VAL A 31 26.68 -57.65 6.27
CA VAL A 31 27.48 -57.90 5.02
C VAL A 31 26.98 -57.56 3.56
N LEU A 32 27.74 -56.62 2.93
CA LEU A 32 28.19 -56.43 1.52
C LEU A 32 27.33 -55.78 0.39
N SER A 33 27.75 -54.56 -0.02
CA SER A 33 28.24 -54.11 -1.36
C SER A 33 27.58 -54.66 -2.66
N ASP A 34 26.85 -53.81 -3.41
CA ASP A 34 27.28 -53.18 -4.69
C ASP A 34 26.11 -52.66 -5.56
N ASN A 35 26.28 -51.42 -6.05
CA ASN A 35 25.84 -50.83 -7.32
C ASN A 35 24.48 -51.22 -7.95
N ASN A 36 23.48 -50.32 -7.86
CA ASN A 36 22.84 -49.71 -9.04
C ASN A 36 21.89 -48.55 -8.65
N THR A 37 22.40 -47.32 -8.58
CA THR A 37 21.57 -46.11 -8.52
C THR A 37 21.10 -45.75 -9.92
N THR A 38 19.91 -46.22 -10.29
CA THR A 38 19.12 -45.58 -11.35
C THR A 38 18.55 -44.28 -10.78
N ASN A 39 19.08 -43.16 -11.29
CA ASN A 39 18.58 -41.81 -11.07
C ASN A 39 17.05 -41.75 -11.22
N ASN A 40 16.37 -41.38 -10.15
CA ASN A 40 15.06 -40.72 -10.25
C ASN A 40 15.12 -39.42 -9.43
N THR A 41 15.87 -38.46 -9.95
CA THR A 41 15.74 -37.06 -9.55
C THR A 41 14.52 -36.47 -10.22
N ASN A 42 13.33 -36.72 -9.66
CA ASN A 42 12.24 -35.74 -9.78
C ASN A 42 12.52 -34.62 -8.77
N ASN A 43 13.55 -33.84 -9.08
CA ASN A 43 13.71 -32.51 -8.52
C ASN A 43 12.72 -31.62 -9.28
N THR A 44 11.48 -31.54 -8.80
CA THR A 44 10.60 -30.43 -9.17
C THR A 44 11.22 -29.18 -8.57
N ASN A 45 12.14 -28.57 -9.30
CA ASN A 45 12.50 -27.17 -9.14
C ASN A 45 11.20 -26.39 -9.33
N ASN A 46 10.47 -26.14 -8.25
CA ASN A 46 9.39 -25.18 -8.24
C ASN A 46 10.03 -23.78 -8.20
N THR A 47 10.61 -23.37 -9.33
CA THR A 47 10.95 -21.96 -9.55
C THR A 47 9.63 -21.26 -9.83
N ASN A 48 8.91 -20.86 -8.77
CA ASN A 48 7.75 -19.97 -8.85
C ASN A 48 8.18 -18.55 -9.31
N THR A 49 8.95 -18.43 -10.39
CA THR A 49 9.18 -17.12 -11.02
C THR A 49 7.87 -16.69 -11.68
N PRO A 50 7.34 -15.48 -11.38
CA PRO A 50 6.17 -14.98 -12.08
C PRO A 50 6.48 -14.89 -13.57
N GLU A 51 5.46 -15.14 -14.40
CA GLU A 51 5.54 -14.79 -15.81
C GLU A 51 5.75 -13.27 -15.96
N PRO A 52 6.60 -12.81 -16.89
CA PRO A 52 6.78 -11.40 -17.18
C PRO A 52 5.43 -10.71 -17.42
N THR A 53 5.22 -9.52 -16.83
CA THR A 53 3.94 -8.81 -16.89
C THR A 53 4.11 -7.36 -17.29
N SER A 54 3.31 -6.91 -18.26
CA SER A 54 3.16 -5.50 -18.62
C SER A 54 2.08 -4.79 -17.80
N LYS A 55 1.46 -5.46 -16.83
CA LYS A 55 0.36 -4.93 -16.02
C LYS A 55 0.89 -4.26 -14.76
N VAL A 56 0.42 -3.04 -14.49
CA VAL A 56 0.83 -2.27 -13.31
C VAL A 56 -0.40 -1.69 -12.60
N ASP A 57 -0.57 -2.05 -11.34
CA ASP A 57 -1.54 -1.44 -10.44
C ASP A 57 -0.84 -0.35 -9.63
N LEU A 58 -1.25 0.90 -9.82
CA LEU A 58 -0.71 2.10 -9.18
C LEU A 58 -1.69 2.60 -8.13
N LEU A 59 -1.24 2.67 -6.87
CA LEU A 59 -2.03 3.24 -5.78
C LEU A 59 -1.34 4.47 -5.20
N PHE A 60 -2.02 5.62 -5.28
CA PHE A 60 -1.61 6.85 -4.62
C PHE A 60 -2.36 6.99 -3.30
N VAL A 61 -1.64 6.99 -2.20
CA VAL A 61 -2.14 7.23 -0.84
C VAL A 61 -1.84 8.68 -0.50
N VAL A 62 -2.83 9.54 -0.64
CA VAL A 62 -2.66 11.00 -0.56
C VAL A 62 -3.27 11.51 0.73
N ASP A 63 -2.44 12.13 1.55
CA ASP A 63 -2.89 12.86 2.71
C ASP A 63 -3.68 14.10 2.28
N ASN A 64 -4.91 14.18 2.81
CA ASN A 64 -5.86 15.22 2.55
C ASN A 64 -6.15 16.05 3.81
N SER A 65 -5.22 16.08 4.77
CA SER A 65 -5.26 16.97 5.93
C SER A 65 -5.03 18.45 5.54
N LEU A 66 -5.19 19.35 6.51
CA LEU A 66 -5.24 20.80 6.29
C LEU A 66 -3.98 21.40 5.63
N SER A 67 -2.80 20.85 5.91
CA SER A 67 -1.51 21.36 5.43
C SER A 67 -1.18 20.97 3.99
N MET A 68 -1.85 19.96 3.43
CA MET A 68 -1.39 19.22 2.23
C MET A 68 -1.68 19.88 0.87
N ALA A 69 -2.23 21.10 0.85
CA ALA A 69 -2.65 21.73 -0.40
C ALA A 69 -1.51 21.96 -1.39
N ALA A 70 -0.33 22.37 -0.91
CA ALA A 70 0.81 22.70 -1.77
C ALA A 70 1.45 21.43 -2.32
N GLU A 71 1.54 20.40 -1.49
CA GLU A 71 2.13 19.09 -1.78
C GLU A 71 1.29 18.34 -2.82
N GLN A 72 -0.05 18.37 -2.70
CA GLN A 72 -0.94 17.84 -3.73
C GLN A 72 -0.76 18.58 -5.07
N ALA A 73 -0.63 19.91 -5.06
CA ALA A 73 -0.39 20.69 -6.27
C ALA A 73 0.96 20.35 -6.94
N LEU A 74 2.01 20.10 -6.15
CA LEU A 74 3.31 19.65 -6.65
C LEU A 74 3.20 18.26 -7.30
N LEU A 75 2.52 17.31 -6.65
CA LEU A 75 2.30 15.97 -7.20
C LEU A 75 1.62 16.03 -8.57
N VAL A 76 0.49 16.72 -8.67
CA VAL A 76 -0.29 16.73 -9.93
C VAL A 76 0.41 17.51 -11.04
N SER A 77 1.13 18.58 -10.72
CA SER A 77 1.85 19.38 -11.73
C SER A 77 3.06 18.67 -12.33
N GLN A 78 3.57 17.63 -11.66
CA GLN A 78 4.79 16.92 -12.06
C GLN A 78 4.53 15.46 -12.45
N PHE A 79 3.28 15.01 -12.36
CA PHE A 79 2.88 13.66 -12.76
C PHE A 79 3.21 13.34 -14.23
N GLY A 80 3.24 14.36 -15.11
CA GLY A 80 3.64 14.20 -16.51
C GLY A 80 5.07 13.67 -16.70
N GLU A 81 5.99 13.90 -15.75
CA GLU A 81 7.34 13.35 -15.83
C GLU A 81 7.36 11.84 -15.56
N PHE A 82 6.45 11.36 -14.71
CA PHE A 82 6.27 9.93 -14.46
C PHE A 82 5.66 9.22 -15.69
N THR A 83 4.57 9.76 -16.23
CA THR A 83 3.89 9.16 -17.40
C THR A 83 4.77 9.19 -18.64
N ARG A 84 5.63 10.20 -18.80
CA ARG A 84 6.64 10.25 -19.87
C ARG A 84 7.56 9.03 -19.82
N VAL A 85 8.11 8.69 -18.64
CA VAL A 85 8.97 7.50 -18.50
C VAL A 85 8.23 6.21 -18.85
N LEU A 86 6.94 6.11 -18.49
CA LEU A 86 6.13 4.93 -18.82
C LEU A 86 5.76 4.84 -20.31
N ARG A 87 5.54 5.97 -20.99
CA ARG A 87 5.33 5.99 -22.45
C ARG A 87 6.55 5.51 -23.21
N GLU A 88 7.74 5.85 -22.71
CA GLU A 88 9.04 5.48 -23.27
C GLU A 88 9.49 4.05 -22.85
N ALA A 89 8.62 3.28 -22.19
CA ALA A 89 8.95 1.91 -21.83
C ALA A 89 8.94 0.97 -23.05
N PRO A 90 9.70 -0.15 -23.02
CA PRO A 90 9.60 -1.19 -24.04
C PRO A 90 8.15 -1.67 -24.21
N GLY A 91 7.69 -1.79 -25.44
CA GLY A 91 6.30 -2.09 -25.77
C GLY A 91 5.31 -0.93 -25.52
N GLY A 92 5.79 0.27 -25.19
CA GLY A 92 5.00 1.47 -24.93
C GLY A 92 4.31 1.45 -23.57
N MET A 93 3.22 2.22 -23.44
CA MET A 93 2.51 2.37 -22.17
C MET A 93 2.05 1.01 -21.60
N PRO A 94 2.41 0.66 -20.35
CA PRO A 94 1.96 -0.58 -19.71
C PRO A 94 0.43 -0.60 -19.50
N ASP A 95 -0.12 -1.77 -19.16
CA ASP A 95 -1.55 -1.91 -18.81
C ASP A 95 -1.79 -1.37 -17.40
N LEU A 96 -2.31 -0.15 -17.29
CA LEU A 96 -2.42 0.61 -16.04
C LEU A 96 -3.80 0.51 -15.39
N HIS A 97 -3.80 0.19 -14.11
CA HIS A 97 -4.85 0.60 -13.18
C HIS A 97 -4.30 1.69 -12.25
N VAL A 98 -4.95 2.84 -12.15
CA VAL A 98 -4.48 3.95 -11.29
C VAL A 98 -5.57 4.35 -10.30
N GLY A 99 -5.30 4.10 -9.03
CA GLY A 99 -6.18 4.40 -7.91
C GLY A 99 -5.63 5.50 -7.01
N VAL A 100 -6.52 6.30 -6.45
CA VAL A 100 -6.20 7.29 -5.42
C VAL A 100 -7.07 7.01 -4.20
N ILE A 101 -6.48 7.03 -3.01
CA ILE A 101 -7.18 7.00 -1.72
C ILE A 101 -6.66 8.10 -0.80
N SER A 102 -7.45 8.44 0.22
CA SER A 102 -7.00 9.31 1.30
C SER A 102 -6.37 8.53 2.47
N THR A 103 -5.71 9.24 3.38
CA THR A 103 -5.25 8.71 4.67
C THR A 103 -6.33 8.72 5.75
N ASP A 104 -7.53 9.23 5.44
CA ASP A 104 -8.62 9.44 6.40
C ASP A 104 -9.43 8.16 6.63
N LEU A 105 -9.29 7.57 7.83
CA LEU A 105 -10.15 6.50 8.33
C LEU A 105 -11.04 6.94 9.50
N GLY A 106 -11.07 8.24 9.79
CA GLY A 106 -11.74 8.83 10.93
C GLY A 106 -11.20 8.33 12.27
N THR A 107 -11.92 8.66 13.34
CA THR A 107 -11.48 8.44 14.72
C THR A 107 -12.54 7.75 15.58
N LEU A 108 -13.40 6.96 14.94
CA LEU A 108 -14.46 6.22 15.63
C LEU A 108 -13.90 5.35 16.77
N PRO A 109 -14.61 5.28 17.92
CA PRO A 109 -15.96 5.80 18.16
C PRO A 109 -16.01 7.29 18.55
N TYR A 110 -14.88 7.99 18.59
CA TYR A 110 -14.81 9.38 19.02
C TYR A 110 -15.12 10.34 17.88
N ASN A 111 -15.73 11.47 18.22
CA ASN A 111 -15.99 12.55 17.28
C ASN A 111 -15.02 13.69 17.57
N ILE A 112 -13.87 13.68 16.89
CA ILE A 112 -12.82 14.68 17.05
C ILE A 112 -13.03 15.78 16.00
N PRO A 113 -12.91 17.07 16.37
CA PRO A 113 -12.87 18.17 15.41
C PRO A 113 -11.88 17.89 14.27
N SER A 114 -12.27 18.22 13.04
CA SER A 114 -11.50 17.92 11.81
C SER A 114 -11.41 16.43 11.42
N CYS A 115 -11.98 15.50 12.19
CA CYS A 115 -12.12 14.07 11.85
C CYS A 115 -13.60 13.66 11.90
N THR A 116 -14.49 14.51 11.39
CA THR A 116 -15.95 14.38 11.57
C THR A 116 -16.59 13.38 10.62
N THR A 117 -15.89 12.96 9.56
CA THR A 117 -16.34 11.90 8.67
C THR A 117 -16.29 10.56 9.40
N GLN A 118 -17.46 10.04 9.74
CA GLN A 118 -17.58 8.78 10.46
C GLN A 118 -16.95 7.62 9.65
N GLY A 119 -15.88 7.03 10.19
CA GLY A 119 -15.12 5.95 9.54
C GLY A 119 -14.27 6.41 8.34
N GLY A 120 -14.11 7.72 8.16
CA GLY A 120 -13.36 8.32 7.06
C GLY A 120 -13.79 7.83 5.69
N ASP A 121 -12.82 7.61 4.81
CA ASP A 121 -13.01 7.07 3.48
C ASP A 121 -12.94 5.55 3.41
N GLY A 122 -12.54 4.87 4.49
CA GLY A 122 -12.54 3.41 4.58
C GLY A 122 -11.67 2.71 3.53
N GLY A 123 -10.61 3.38 3.05
CA GLY A 123 -9.77 2.90 1.95
C GLY A 123 -10.49 2.79 0.60
N ARG A 124 -11.65 3.44 0.42
CA ARG A 124 -12.33 3.46 -0.89
C ARG A 124 -11.54 4.30 -1.88
N LEU A 125 -11.47 3.82 -3.12
CA LEU A 125 -10.92 4.59 -4.24
C LEU A 125 -11.76 5.85 -4.47
N LEU A 126 -11.07 6.96 -4.73
CA LEU A 126 -11.63 8.30 -4.88
C LEU A 126 -11.41 8.81 -6.31
N ALA A 127 -12.41 9.51 -6.84
CA ALA A 127 -12.32 10.28 -8.08
C ALA A 127 -12.34 11.78 -7.75
N GLY A 128 -11.30 12.24 -7.04
CA GLY A 128 -11.15 13.63 -6.58
C GLY A 128 -11.99 14.00 -5.36
N PRO A 129 -12.18 15.31 -5.09
CA PRO A 129 -12.88 15.80 -3.89
C PRO A 129 -14.29 15.25 -3.83
N ASN A 130 -14.67 14.58 -2.74
CA ASN A 130 -15.97 13.92 -2.60
C ASN A 130 -16.33 12.97 -3.78
N SER A 131 -15.32 12.50 -4.52
CA SER A 131 -15.49 11.68 -5.72
C SER A 131 -16.33 12.35 -6.82
N SER A 132 -16.11 13.63 -7.07
CA SER A 132 -16.90 14.43 -8.02
C SER A 132 -16.29 14.60 -9.41
N CYS A 133 -15.08 14.09 -9.68
CA CYS A 133 -14.48 14.16 -11.01
C CYS A 133 -15.36 13.42 -12.03
N SER A 134 -15.49 13.98 -13.24
CA SER A 134 -16.28 13.40 -14.33
C SER A 134 -15.64 12.15 -14.94
N ASN A 135 -14.32 12.09 -14.90
CA ASN A 135 -13.50 10.94 -15.27
C ASN A 135 -12.81 10.38 -14.03
N PRO A 136 -12.58 9.06 -13.94
CA PRO A 136 -13.06 8.02 -14.85
C PRO A 136 -14.58 7.79 -14.74
N VAL A 137 -15.17 7.18 -15.77
CA VAL A 137 -16.60 6.86 -15.86
C VAL A 137 -16.84 5.42 -15.42
N GLY A 138 -17.81 5.20 -14.53
CA GLY A 138 -18.26 3.87 -14.12
C GLY A 138 -17.40 3.20 -13.04
N GLN A 139 -16.17 3.69 -12.82
CA GLN A 139 -15.28 3.23 -11.76
C GLN A 139 -14.70 4.44 -11.01
N ARG A 140 -13.97 4.16 -9.93
CA ARG A 140 -13.29 5.16 -9.09
C ARG A 140 -11.76 5.13 -9.24
N TYR A 141 -11.28 4.39 -10.23
CA TYR A 141 -9.89 4.27 -10.61
C TYR A 141 -9.80 4.28 -12.13
N ILE A 142 -8.67 4.76 -12.63
CA ILE A 142 -8.39 4.87 -14.06
C ILE A 142 -8.01 3.49 -14.58
N VAL A 143 -8.60 3.11 -15.71
CA VAL A 143 -8.18 1.96 -16.51
C VAL A 143 -7.64 2.50 -17.82
N ASP A 144 -6.39 2.18 -18.13
CA ASP A 144 -5.77 2.40 -19.43
C ASP A 144 -4.97 1.16 -19.81
N ILE A 145 -5.51 0.32 -20.68
CA ILE A 145 -4.94 -0.99 -21.04
C ILE A 145 -4.91 -1.22 -22.55
N ALA A 146 -4.05 -2.10 -23.03
CA ALA A 146 -4.03 -2.51 -24.43
C ALA A 146 -5.26 -3.38 -24.78
N PRO A 147 -5.86 -3.23 -25.97
CA PRO A 147 -6.93 -4.12 -26.44
C PRO A 147 -6.46 -5.57 -26.59
N LYS A 148 -7.40 -6.51 -26.53
CA LYS A 148 -7.13 -7.95 -26.69
C LYS A 148 -7.77 -8.50 -27.97
N GLY A 149 -7.14 -9.52 -28.55
CA GLY A 149 -7.65 -10.19 -29.75
C GLY A 149 -7.48 -9.40 -31.05
N CYS A 150 -6.48 -8.53 -31.12
CA CYS A 150 -6.08 -7.80 -32.33
C CYS A 150 -4.56 -7.76 -32.46
N THR A 151 -4.08 -7.34 -33.63
CA THR A 151 -2.68 -7.21 -34.00
C THR A 151 -2.28 -5.74 -33.97
N VAL A 152 -1.12 -5.45 -33.40
CA VAL A 152 -0.50 -4.13 -33.37
C VAL A 152 0.89 -4.24 -33.98
N GLU A 153 1.15 -3.47 -35.02
CA GLU A 153 2.46 -3.33 -35.66
C GLU A 153 3.21 -2.16 -35.01
N ARG A 154 4.47 -2.39 -34.65
CA ARG A 154 5.33 -1.42 -33.94
C ARG A 154 6.50 -0.99 -34.80
N ASP A 155 7.01 0.21 -34.54
CA ASP A 155 8.20 0.70 -35.24
C ASP A 155 9.43 -0.15 -34.87
N PRO A 156 10.18 -0.70 -35.85
CA PRO A 156 11.36 -1.53 -35.56
C PRO A 156 12.52 -0.80 -34.88
N GLY A 157 12.57 0.54 -34.97
CA GLY A 157 13.57 1.39 -34.34
C GLY A 157 13.15 1.94 -32.97
N ASP A 158 11.86 1.89 -32.65
CA ASP A 158 11.28 2.32 -31.38
C ASP A 158 9.98 1.54 -31.09
N ASP A 159 10.08 0.49 -30.29
CA ASP A 159 8.95 -0.41 -30.01
C ASP A 159 7.88 0.24 -29.12
N SER A 160 8.12 1.46 -28.61
CA SER A 160 7.10 2.26 -27.92
C SER A 160 6.10 2.92 -28.88
N VAL A 161 6.41 2.94 -30.18
CA VAL A 161 5.59 3.56 -31.24
C VAL A 161 4.85 2.50 -32.05
N CYS A 162 3.57 2.73 -32.32
CA CYS A 162 2.75 1.85 -33.15
C CYS A 162 2.52 2.46 -34.54
N THR A 163 2.76 1.67 -35.58
CA THR A 163 2.68 2.10 -36.99
C THR A 163 1.38 1.69 -37.67
N ALA A 164 0.75 0.60 -37.20
CA ALA A 164 -0.56 0.14 -37.68
C ALA A 164 -1.22 -0.78 -36.64
N SER A 165 -2.55 -0.91 -36.70
CA SER A 165 -3.28 -1.95 -35.97
C SER A 165 -4.57 -2.35 -36.70
N ASP A 166 -5.08 -3.55 -36.42
CA ASP A 166 -6.43 -3.98 -36.81
C ASP A 166 -7.44 -3.89 -35.65
N CYS A 167 -7.03 -3.26 -34.54
CA CYS A 167 -7.83 -3.13 -33.34
C CYS A 167 -9.04 -2.21 -33.54
N SER A 168 -10.11 -2.48 -32.81
CA SER A 168 -11.35 -1.71 -32.84
C SER A 168 -12.04 -1.70 -31.49
N VAL A 169 -13.18 -1.01 -31.39
CA VAL A 169 -14.03 -1.04 -30.19
C VAL A 169 -14.42 -2.46 -29.75
N ALA A 170 -14.51 -3.42 -30.67
CA ALA A 170 -14.82 -4.81 -30.32
C ALA A 170 -13.74 -5.44 -29.41
N ASN A 171 -12.49 -5.00 -29.54
CA ASN A 171 -11.34 -5.48 -28.77
C ASN A 171 -11.28 -4.89 -27.35
N CYS A 172 -12.12 -3.90 -27.04
CA CYS A 172 -12.25 -3.29 -25.71
C CYS A 172 -13.47 -3.79 -24.92
N THR A 173 -14.19 -4.79 -25.43
CA THR A 173 -15.32 -5.38 -24.70
C THR A 173 -14.85 -6.25 -23.55
N GLN A 174 -15.61 -6.24 -22.44
CA GLN A 174 -15.27 -6.96 -21.20
C GLN A 174 -14.98 -8.46 -21.43
N ASP A 175 -15.68 -9.10 -22.39
CA ASP A 175 -15.51 -10.51 -22.73
C ASP A 175 -14.08 -10.86 -23.16
N ASN A 176 -13.33 -9.90 -23.72
CA ASN A 176 -11.94 -10.12 -24.11
C ASN A 176 -10.95 -10.07 -22.94
N PHE A 177 -11.39 -9.63 -21.77
CA PHE A 177 -10.55 -9.44 -20.59
C PHE A 177 -10.91 -10.38 -19.44
N VAL A 178 -11.59 -11.48 -19.74
CA VAL A 178 -11.90 -12.51 -18.74
C VAL A 178 -10.66 -13.39 -18.51
N SER A 179 -10.25 -13.53 -17.25
CA SER A 179 -9.19 -14.47 -16.85
C SER A 179 -9.77 -15.69 -16.14
N GLY A 180 -8.97 -16.76 -16.06
CA GLY A 180 -9.37 -18.05 -15.46
C GLY A 180 -9.68 -18.00 -13.95
N GLU A 181 -9.34 -16.91 -13.27
CA GLU A 181 -9.60 -16.71 -11.84
C GLU A 181 -10.95 -16.00 -11.56
N GLY A 182 -11.81 -15.86 -12.57
CA GLY A 182 -13.08 -15.15 -12.45
C GLY A 182 -12.93 -13.61 -12.39
N TYR A 183 -11.74 -13.10 -12.69
CA TYR A 183 -11.48 -11.68 -12.88
C TYR A 183 -11.91 -11.26 -14.29
N SER A 184 -12.48 -10.06 -14.41
CA SER A 184 -12.55 -9.35 -15.68
C SER A 184 -12.42 -7.85 -15.49
N GLU A 185 -11.90 -7.19 -16.52
CA GLU A 185 -11.87 -5.72 -16.58
C GLU A 185 -13.28 -5.13 -16.51
N PRO A 186 -13.45 -3.88 -16.06
CA PRO A 186 -14.76 -3.24 -16.06
C PRO A 186 -15.34 -3.12 -17.48
N ASP A 187 -16.67 -3.11 -17.56
CA ASP A 187 -17.37 -2.85 -18.83
C ASP A 187 -17.35 -1.34 -19.16
N GLY A 188 -17.62 -1.00 -20.42
CA GLY A 188 -17.73 0.37 -20.90
C GLY A 188 -16.40 1.03 -21.28
N LEU A 189 -15.33 0.25 -21.45
CA LEU A 189 -14.05 0.77 -21.95
C LEU A 189 -14.17 1.29 -23.38
N GLN A 190 -13.60 2.46 -23.63
CA GLN A 190 -13.58 3.13 -24.92
C GLN A 190 -12.27 2.86 -25.64
N PHE A 191 -12.37 2.56 -26.93
CA PHE A 191 -11.22 2.44 -27.82
C PHE A 191 -10.70 3.82 -28.20
N VAL A 192 -9.42 4.06 -27.99
CA VAL A 192 -8.70 5.26 -28.42
C VAL A 192 -7.30 4.91 -28.92
N GLU A 193 -6.66 5.80 -29.67
CA GLU A 193 -5.22 5.73 -29.92
C GLU A 193 -4.51 6.71 -28.99
N ASP A 194 -3.38 6.29 -28.41
CA ASP A 194 -2.53 7.17 -27.61
C ASP A 194 -1.61 8.04 -28.49
N GLU A 195 -0.76 8.85 -27.84
CA GLU A 195 0.15 9.80 -28.49
C GLU A 195 1.21 9.12 -29.37
N ASN A 196 1.49 7.83 -29.12
CA ASN A 196 2.43 7.01 -29.88
C ASN A 196 1.72 6.18 -30.98
N GLY A 197 0.44 6.45 -31.23
CA GLY A 197 -0.39 5.74 -32.21
C GLY A 197 -0.81 4.34 -31.75
N CYS A 198 -0.58 3.98 -30.48
CA CYS A 198 -0.91 2.66 -29.98
C CYS A 198 -2.37 2.59 -29.53
N PRO A 199 -3.12 1.55 -29.90
CA PRO A 199 -4.51 1.42 -29.52
C PRO A 199 -4.64 1.08 -28.01
N ARG A 200 -5.59 1.71 -27.34
CA ARG A 200 -5.88 1.62 -25.89
C ARG A 200 -7.37 1.46 -25.62
N CYS A 201 -7.69 0.82 -24.51
CA CYS A 201 -9.02 0.69 -23.93
C CYS A 201 -9.07 1.45 -22.61
N ARG A 202 -9.90 2.50 -22.52
CA ARG A 202 -9.93 3.45 -21.39
C ARG A 202 -11.31 3.65 -20.81
N ASN A 203 -11.38 3.90 -19.50
CA ASN A 203 -12.64 4.32 -18.85
C ASN A 203 -12.78 5.85 -18.69
N TYR A 204 -12.03 6.62 -19.48
CA TYR A 204 -12.09 8.07 -19.50
C TYR A 204 -12.01 8.57 -20.95
N SER A 205 -12.52 9.77 -21.19
CA SER A 205 -12.63 10.33 -22.54
C SER A 205 -12.58 11.86 -22.53
N GLY A 206 -12.14 12.43 -23.66
CA GLY A 206 -12.04 13.89 -23.84
C GLY A 206 -10.88 14.56 -23.08
N GLU A 207 -10.12 13.79 -22.31
CA GLU A 207 -8.99 14.23 -21.48
C GLU A 207 -7.87 13.19 -21.56
N ASP A 208 -6.61 13.64 -21.41
CA ASP A 208 -5.45 12.76 -21.28
C ASP A 208 -5.31 12.18 -19.86
N LEU A 209 -4.38 11.24 -19.68
CA LEU A 209 -4.18 10.54 -18.40
C LEU A 209 -3.80 11.53 -17.29
N GLU A 210 -2.94 12.50 -17.62
CA GLU A 210 -2.43 13.52 -16.72
C GLU A 210 -3.54 14.44 -16.20
N THR A 211 -4.45 14.87 -17.07
CA THR A 211 -5.60 15.70 -16.70
C THR A 211 -6.57 14.93 -15.80
N VAL A 212 -6.88 13.68 -16.15
CA VAL A 212 -7.76 12.83 -15.32
C VAL A 212 -7.14 12.56 -13.95
N PHE A 213 -5.84 12.23 -13.91
CA PHE A 213 -5.13 12.01 -12.66
C PHE A 213 -5.08 13.27 -11.80
N SER A 214 -4.85 14.44 -12.41
CA SER A 214 -4.81 15.72 -11.70
C SER A 214 -6.10 16.00 -10.92
N CYS A 215 -7.26 15.73 -11.52
CA CYS A 215 -8.54 15.81 -10.81
C CYS A 215 -8.64 14.77 -9.68
N ASN A 216 -8.28 13.51 -9.97
CA ASN A 216 -8.44 12.41 -9.02
C ASN A 216 -7.54 12.53 -7.78
N ALA A 217 -6.31 13.01 -7.95
CA ALA A 217 -5.32 13.15 -6.89
C ALA A 217 -5.48 14.44 -6.06
N SER A 218 -6.25 15.41 -6.54
CA SER A 218 -6.56 16.65 -5.81
C SER A 218 -7.70 16.41 -4.82
N LEU A 219 -7.45 15.72 -3.72
CA LEU A 219 -8.49 15.32 -2.75
C LEU A 219 -9.04 16.46 -1.90
N GLY A 220 -8.32 17.59 -1.85
CA GLY A 220 -8.60 18.70 -0.94
C GLY A 220 -7.93 18.50 0.43
N THR A 221 -8.33 19.31 1.41
CA THR A 221 -7.64 19.42 2.70
C THR A 221 -8.56 19.25 3.92
N ALA A 222 -9.69 18.56 3.75
CA ALA A 222 -10.72 18.39 4.77
C ALA A 222 -10.64 17.05 5.54
N GLY A 223 -9.57 16.28 5.32
CA GLY A 223 -9.35 14.98 5.95
C GLY A 223 -8.89 15.07 7.40
N CYS A 224 -9.00 13.93 8.08
CA CYS A 224 -8.61 13.78 9.48
C CYS A 224 -7.11 13.97 9.72
N GLY A 225 -6.76 14.78 10.73
CA GLY A 225 -5.38 15.02 11.20
C GLY A 225 -4.78 13.90 12.06
N PHE A 226 -5.36 12.71 11.99
CA PHE A 226 -4.81 11.45 12.49
C PHE A 226 -4.70 10.52 11.30
N GLU A 227 -3.64 10.71 10.52
CA GLU A 227 -3.42 10.12 9.22
C GLU A 227 -3.11 8.64 9.36
N GLN A 228 -3.85 7.78 8.65
CA GLN A 228 -3.71 6.32 8.73
C GLN A 228 -3.32 5.71 7.37
N PRO A 229 -2.21 6.16 6.75
CA PRO A 229 -1.84 5.77 5.39
C PRO A 229 -1.70 4.26 5.21
N LEU A 230 -1.12 3.55 6.17
CA LEU A 230 -0.87 2.11 6.02
C LEU A 230 -2.16 1.28 6.09
N GLU A 231 -3.06 1.58 7.03
CA GLU A 231 -4.36 0.89 7.11
C GLU A 231 -5.27 1.29 5.96
N SER A 232 -5.25 2.55 5.51
CA SER A 232 -5.96 2.98 4.29
C SER A 232 -5.52 2.17 3.09
N MET A 233 -4.21 2.02 2.87
CA MET A 233 -3.65 1.18 1.79
C MET A 233 -4.13 -0.27 1.90
N ARG A 234 -4.03 -0.87 3.10
CA ARG A 234 -4.45 -2.25 3.34
C ARG A 234 -5.93 -2.47 3.04
N LEU A 235 -6.79 -1.54 3.47
CA LEU A 235 -8.23 -1.59 3.19
C LEU A 235 -8.52 -1.38 1.70
N ALA A 236 -7.75 -0.55 1.02
CA ALA A 236 -7.94 -0.27 -0.40
C ALA A 236 -7.63 -1.48 -1.28
N LEU A 237 -6.58 -2.22 -0.94
CA LEU A 237 -6.11 -3.39 -1.68
C LEU A 237 -6.77 -4.70 -1.23
N SER A 238 -7.53 -4.68 -0.13
CA SER A 238 -8.23 -5.86 0.38
C SER A 238 -9.36 -6.28 -0.56
N THR A 239 -9.39 -7.56 -0.93
CA THR A 239 -10.49 -8.16 -1.72
C THR A 239 -11.85 -8.09 -1.03
N GLY A 240 -11.86 -7.92 0.31
CA GLY A 240 -13.09 -7.70 1.08
C GLY A 240 -13.69 -6.31 0.91
N ASN A 241 -12.95 -5.33 0.37
CA ASN A 241 -13.46 -4.00 0.09
C ASN A 241 -14.11 -3.96 -1.29
N THR A 242 -15.40 -4.32 -1.34
CA THR A 242 -16.15 -4.40 -2.59
C THR A 242 -16.31 -3.05 -3.31
N ALA A 243 -16.04 -1.92 -2.64
CA ALA A 243 -16.03 -0.60 -3.28
C ALA A 243 -14.88 -0.46 -4.29
N ASN A 244 -13.82 -1.25 -4.13
CA ASN A 244 -12.63 -1.26 -4.99
C ASN A 244 -12.57 -2.51 -5.88
N ALA A 245 -13.71 -3.14 -6.13
CA ALA A 245 -13.78 -4.35 -6.93
C ALA A 245 -13.05 -4.16 -8.27
N ARG A 246 -12.27 -5.19 -8.66
CA ARG A 246 -11.50 -5.26 -9.91
C ARG A 246 -10.32 -4.27 -10.02
N PHE A 247 -9.99 -3.52 -8.98
CA PHE A 247 -8.81 -2.66 -9.00
C PHE A 247 -7.50 -3.46 -9.00
N VAL A 248 -7.33 -4.40 -8.07
CA VAL A 248 -6.10 -5.19 -7.95
C VAL A 248 -6.15 -6.41 -8.87
N ARG A 249 -5.13 -6.57 -9.70
CA ARG A 249 -4.91 -7.71 -10.59
C ARG A 249 -3.86 -8.64 -9.97
N SER A 250 -4.15 -9.94 -9.90
CA SER A 250 -3.24 -10.94 -9.33
C SER A 250 -1.90 -10.97 -10.06
N GLU A 251 -1.94 -10.86 -11.39
CA GLU A 251 -0.78 -10.92 -12.29
C GLU A 251 -0.13 -9.57 -12.66
N ALA A 252 -0.47 -8.49 -11.97
CA ALA A 252 0.18 -7.18 -12.15
C ALA A 252 1.35 -6.98 -11.19
N MET A 253 2.30 -6.12 -11.54
CA MET A 253 3.15 -5.47 -10.54
C MET A 253 2.30 -4.48 -9.72
N LEU A 254 2.58 -4.33 -8.43
CA LEU A 254 1.97 -3.31 -7.58
C LEU A 254 2.97 -2.21 -7.28
N ALA A 255 2.59 -0.95 -7.51
CA ALA A 255 3.36 0.21 -7.13
C ALA A 255 2.51 1.15 -6.25
N VAL A 256 3.01 1.49 -5.08
CA VAL A 256 2.30 2.35 -4.11
C VAL A 256 3.14 3.59 -3.83
N LEU A 257 2.52 4.77 -3.94
CA LEU A 257 3.12 6.05 -3.58
C LEU A 257 2.35 6.65 -2.39
N PHE A 258 3.08 6.97 -1.32
CA PHE A 258 2.56 7.75 -0.19
C PHE A 258 2.95 9.21 -0.36
N LEU A 259 2.00 10.13 -0.17
CA LEU A 259 2.24 11.56 -0.06
C LEU A 259 1.63 12.05 1.25
N THR A 260 2.45 12.37 2.25
CA THR A 260 1.97 12.79 3.57
C THR A 260 3.01 13.56 4.37
N ASP A 261 2.57 14.59 5.10
CA ASP A 261 3.44 15.34 5.99
C ASP A 261 3.50 14.74 7.41
N LYS A 262 2.70 13.70 7.71
CA LYS A 262 2.72 12.95 8.96
C LYS A 262 3.26 11.54 8.81
N ASP A 263 3.65 10.96 9.94
CA ASP A 263 3.92 9.52 10.01
C ASP A 263 2.61 8.73 10.20
N ASP A 264 2.69 7.41 10.06
CA ASP A 264 1.54 6.53 10.18
C ASP A 264 0.91 6.52 11.59
N CYS A 265 -0.40 6.83 11.68
CA CYS A 265 -1.22 6.70 12.88
C CYS A 265 -2.22 5.53 12.82
N SER A 266 -1.98 4.51 11.98
CA SER A 266 -2.91 3.37 11.81
C SER A 266 -3.19 2.63 13.12
N ALA A 267 -4.33 2.92 13.74
CA ALA A 267 -4.64 2.54 15.11
C ALA A 267 -5.16 1.10 15.21
N ASP A 268 -4.48 0.27 16.02
CA ASP A 268 -4.97 -1.05 16.46
C ASP A 268 -5.91 -0.89 17.66
N ASN A 269 -5.59 0.05 18.54
CA ASN A 269 -6.42 0.43 19.67
C ASN A 269 -6.97 1.86 19.50
N VAL A 270 -8.27 1.94 19.23
CA VAL A 270 -8.99 3.20 18.99
C VAL A 270 -9.03 4.14 20.21
N GLU A 271 -8.73 3.66 21.43
CA GLU A 271 -8.60 4.53 22.61
C GLU A 271 -7.54 5.62 22.43
N ILE A 272 -6.60 5.47 21.49
CA ILE A 272 -5.64 6.53 21.16
C ILE A 272 -6.34 7.84 20.73
N PHE A 273 -7.56 7.74 20.21
CA PHE A 273 -8.42 8.85 19.80
C PHE A 273 -9.35 9.37 20.92
N ASN A 274 -9.25 8.82 22.14
CA ASN A 274 -10.09 9.26 23.25
C ASN A 274 -9.80 10.75 23.57
N PRO A 275 -10.78 11.65 23.50
CA PRO A 275 -10.56 13.08 23.71
C PRO A 275 -10.24 13.43 25.17
N GLU A 276 -10.48 12.50 26.09
CA GLU A 276 -10.10 12.66 27.49
C GLU A 276 -8.61 12.39 27.69
N GLY A 277 -8.02 13.14 28.62
CA GLY A 277 -6.62 12.98 29.03
C GLY A 277 -5.86 14.31 29.08
N GLY A 278 -5.20 14.55 30.21
CA GLY A 278 -4.20 15.59 30.41
C GLY A 278 -2.78 15.03 30.38
N ILE A 279 -1.80 15.92 30.58
CA ILE A 279 -0.36 15.63 30.47
C ILE A 279 0.11 14.43 31.31
N SER A 280 -0.54 14.20 32.46
CA SER A 280 -0.20 13.15 33.43
C SER A 280 -1.03 11.86 33.28
N ASP A 281 -2.03 11.84 32.40
CA ASP A 281 -2.87 10.65 32.19
C ASP A 281 -2.19 9.64 31.28
N THR A 282 -2.63 8.38 31.28
CA THR A 282 -1.98 7.30 30.53
C THR A 282 -1.76 7.62 29.04
N LEU A 283 -2.74 8.23 28.38
CA LEU A 283 -2.66 8.60 26.96
C LEU A 283 -2.06 9.98 26.70
N GLY A 284 -1.88 10.81 27.74
CA GLY A 284 -1.49 12.21 27.57
C GLY A 284 -2.61 13.05 26.95
N PRO A 285 -2.32 14.28 26.51
CA PRO A 285 -3.27 15.12 25.79
C PRO A 285 -3.61 14.53 24.42
N LEU A 286 -4.81 14.80 23.90
CA LEU A 286 -5.21 14.41 22.55
C LEU A 286 -4.49 15.28 21.51
N THR A 287 -3.30 14.84 21.11
CA THR A 287 -2.53 15.41 19.99
C THR A 287 -2.03 14.28 19.09
N SER A 288 -1.61 14.62 17.86
CA SER A 288 -0.99 13.65 16.95
C SER A 288 0.30 13.02 17.52
N PHE A 289 0.90 13.62 18.56
CA PHE A 289 2.04 13.03 19.26
C PHE A 289 1.72 11.67 19.89
N ARG A 290 0.44 11.38 20.20
CA ARG A 290 0.05 10.03 20.64
C ARG A 290 0.45 8.96 19.61
N CYS A 291 0.30 9.24 18.32
CA CYS A 291 0.69 8.33 17.25
C CYS A 291 2.20 8.02 17.31
N THR A 292 3.03 9.03 17.58
CA THR A 292 4.46 8.88 17.81
C THR A 292 4.73 8.07 19.07
N GLU A 293 4.19 8.48 20.22
CA GLU A 293 4.47 7.86 21.53
C GLU A 293 4.11 6.36 21.58
N PHE A 294 2.94 6.01 21.05
CA PHE A 294 2.39 4.65 21.08
C PHE A 294 2.69 3.85 19.79
N GLY A 295 3.33 4.46 18.80
CA GLY A 295 3.69 3.83 17.52
C GLY A 295 5.18 3.63 17.33
N ILE A 296 6.00 4.39 18.06
CA ILE A 296 7.46 4.45 17.95
C ILE A 296 8.09 4.27 19.34
N ARG A 297 9.21 3.56 19.39
CA ARG A 297 10.10 3.47 20.54
C ARG A 297 11.50 3.93 20.14
N CYS A 298 12.19 4.58 21.06
CA CYS A 298 13.57 5.02 20.90
C CYS A 298 14.44 4.37 22.00
N ASP A 299 15.72 4.73 22.07
CA ASP A 299 16.59 4.26 23.17
C ASP A 299 16.13 4.79 24.53
N GLU A 300 15.58 6.01 24.54
CA GLU A 300 15.04 6.67 25.71
C GLU A 300 13.51 6.53 25.83
N ASP A 301 12.99 6.43 27.06
CA ASP A 301 11.56 6.48 27.34
C ASP A 301 10.99 7.88 27.07
N TRP A 302 9.81 7.94 26.46
CA TRP A 302 9.12 9.20 26.19
C TRP A 302 8.83 9.99 27.48
N GLN A 303 9.21 11.28 27.47
CA GLN A 303 8.89 12.22 28.54
C GLN A 303 7.99 13.33 28.00
N ARG A 304 6.79 13.42 28.58
CA ARG A 304 5.83 14.47 28.21
C ARG A 304 6.12 15.82 28.87
N ILE A 305 6.70 15.81 30.07
CA ILE A 305 7.15 17.01 30.78
C ILE A 305 8.65 17.12 30.59
N MET A 306 9.08 17.98 29.67
CA MET A 306 10.48 18.15 29.29
C MET A 306 11.12 19.27 30.12
N PRO A 307 12.26 19.02 30.82
CA PRO A 307 12.88 20.02 31.70
C PRO A 307 13.27 21.33 31.01
N GLU A 308 13.72 21.25 29.76
CA GLU A 308 14.15 22.40 28.95
C GLU A 308 13.12 22.77 27.85
N GLY A 309 11.92 22.20 27.91
CA GLY A 309 10.87 22.39 26.90
C GLY A 309 11.11 21.61 25.59
N SER A 310 12.22 20.89 25.47
CA SER A 310 12.50 19.98 24.37
C SER A 310 13.43 18.83 24.80
N MET A 311 13.40 17.73 24.03
CA MET A 311 14.26 16.56 24.17
C MET A 311 14.55 15.93 22.80
N SER A 312 15.71 15.29 22.66
CA SER A 312 16.07 14.48 21.49
C SER A 312 16.05 13.01 21.85
N TYR A 313 15.52 12.19 20.95
CA TYR A 313 15.37 10.75 21.08
C TYR A 313 16.07 10.05 19.93
N ASN A 314 16.87 9.04 20.22
CA ASN A 314 17.77 8.43 19.24
C ASN A 314 17.34 7.00 18.90
N ASN A 315 17.77 6.53 17.71
CA ASN A 315 17.56 5.15 17.25
C ASN A 315 16.08 4.72 17.30
N CYS A 316 15.20 5.64 16.94
CA CYS A 316 13.76 5.43 16.96
C CYS A 316 13.31 4.44 15.87
N VAL A 317 12.46 3.49 16.25
CA VAL A 317 11.93 2.43 15.37
C VAL A 317 10.44 2.21 15.65
N ALA A 318 9.71 1.61 14.71
CA ALA A 318 8.32 1.27 14.96
C ALA A 318 8.20 0.26 16.13
N ARG A 319 7.15 0.41 16.94
CA ARG A 319 6.80 -0.60 17.94
C ARG A 319 6.31 -1.87 17.25
N THR A 320 6.84 -3.01 17.67
CA THR A 320 6.56 -4.32 17.07
C THR A 320 5.44 -5.06 17.79
N GLN A 321 4.96 -6.15 17.19
CA GLN A 321 4.02 -7.06 17.84
C GLN A 321 4.56 -7.53 19.20
N GLY A 322 3.77 -7.41 20.26
CA GLY A 322 4.14 -7.80 21.62
C GLY A 322 4.68 -6.68 22.52
N ASP A 323 4.97 -5.49 21.98
CA ASP A 323 5.26 -4.31 22.79
C ASP A 323 4.01 -3.88 23.57
N ALA A 324 4.13 -3.76 24.90
CA ALA A 324 3.01 -3.46 25.80
C ALA A 324 2.44 -2.04 25.64
N MET A 325 3.23 -1.12 25.10
CA MET A 325 2.84 0.28 24.84
C MET A 325 2.32 0.49 23.41
N ARG A 326 2.28 -0.55 22.57
CA ARG A 326 1.84 -0.40 21.19
C ARG A 326 0.32 -0.20 21.11
N MET A 327 -0.10 0.89 20.48
CA MET A 327 -1.52 1.12 20.14
C MET A 327 -1.78 1.18 18.63
N LEU A 328 -0.73 1.16 17.82
CA LEU A 328 -0.80 1.16 16.35
C LEU A 328 -0.55 -0.26 15.84
N TYR A 329 -1.12 -0.63 14.70
CA TYR A 329 -0.81 -1.93 14.09
C TYR A 329 0.69 -2.05 13.82
N PRO A 330 1.31 -3.25 13.97
CA PRO A 330 2.72 -3.40 13.65
C PRO A 330 2.93 -3.24 12.14
N VAL A 331 4.06 -2.65 11.72
CA VAL A 331 4.41 -2.47 10.30
C VAL A 331 4.38 -3.81 9.54
N SER A 332 4.77 -4.91 10.20
CA SER A 332 4.76 -6.25 9.61
C SER A 332 3.38 -6.68 9.10
N ARG A 333 2.28 -6.22 9.71
CA ARG A 333 0.91 -6.46 9.22
C ARG A 333 0.76 -6.08 7.76
N TYR A 334 1.34 -4.95 7.37
CA TYR A 334 1.22 -4.38 6.03
C TYR A 334 2.20 -5.05 5.07
N THR A 335 3.43 -5.31 5.52
CA THR A 335 4.41 -5.99 4.66
C THR A 335 3.99 -7.42 4.33
N ASP A 336 3.44 -8.14 5.31
CA ASP A 336 3.00 -9.52 5.13
C ASP A 336 1.75 -9.57 4.25
N PHE A 337 0.79 -8.66 4.49
CA PHE A 337 -0.39 -8.52 3.63
C PHE A 337 -0.05 -8.33 2.16
N LEU A 338 0.91 -7.44 1.83
CA LEU A 338 1.25 -7.18 0.43
C LEU A 338 2.02 -8.33 -0.22
N ARG A 339 2.90 -9.00 0.53
CA ARG A 339 3.58 -10.22 0.06
C ARG A 339 2.58 -11.33 -0.24
N ASP A 340 1.58 -11.50 0.63
CA ASP A 340 0.50 -12.47 0.40
C ASP A 340 -0.37 -12.07 -0.81
N LEU A 341 -0.66 -10.77 -0.96
CA LEU A 341 -1.48 -10.25 -2.05
C LEU A 341 -0.85 -10.46 -3.43
N LYS A 342 0.47 -10.23 -3.55
CA LYS A 342 1.18 -10.23 -4.84
C LYS A 342 1.99 -11.49 -5.10
N GLY A 343 2.22 -12.32 -4.08
CA GLY A 343 3.04 -13.52 -4.18
C GLY A 343 4.45 -13.14 -4.64
N ASN A 344 4.81 -13.55 -5.86
CA ASN A 344 6.12 -13.29 -6.43
C ASN A 344 6.15 -12.08 -7.39
N TYR A 345 5.01 -11.46 -7.69
CA TYR A 345 4.98 -10.27 -8.54
C TYR A 345 5.64 -9.08 -7.83
N PRO A 346 6.35 -8.19 -8.55
CA PRO A 346 7.05 -7.07 -7.94
C PRO A 346 6.12 -6.14 -7.15
N ILE A 347 6.63 -5.66 -6.02
CA ILE A 347 6.01 -4.65 -5.16
C ILE A 347 6.98 -3.47 -5.05
N LEU A 348 6.58 -2.32 -5.57
CA LEU A 348 7.34 -1.08 -5.53
C LEU A 348 6.71 -0.11 -4.55
N MET A 349 7.54 0.50 -3.69
CA MET A 349 7.09 1.40 -2.62
C MET A 349 7.80 2.74 -2.72
N THR A 350 7.04 3.82 -2.83
CA THR A 350 7.58 5.17 -2.86
C THR A 350 6.92 5.99 -1.77
N THR A 351 7.70 6.84 -1.10
CA THR A 351 7.15 7.84 -0.19
C THR A 351 7.68 9.22 -0.53
N LEU A 352 6.81 10.21 -0.49
CA LEU A 352 7.09 11.63 -0.37
C LEU A 352 6.60 12.02 1.02
N SER A 353 7.49 11.91 2.00
CA SER A 353 7.15 12.12 3.42
C SER A 353 8.21 12.95 4.15
N GLY A 354 7.94 13.30 5.40
CA GLY A 354 8.90 14.05 6.22
C GLY A 354 10.21 13.28 6.42
N PRO A 355 11.39 13.90 6.16
CA PRO A 355 12.69 13.27 6.33
C PRO A 355 12.93 12.70 7.73
N TYR A 356 13.66 11.58 7.80
CA TYR A 356 14.07 10.95 9.06
C TYR A 356 15.53 10.46 9.01
N VAL A 357 16.38 11.02 9.88
CA VAL A 357 17.84 10.78 9.88
C VAL A 357 18.37 10.06 11.14
N SER A 358 17.50 9.33 11.86
CA SER A 358 17.75 8.51 13.08
C SER A 358 17.42 9.16 14.44
N THR A 359 17.32 10.48 14.52
CA THR A 359 16.95 11.22 15.74
C THR A 359 15.62 11.93 15.58
N LEU A 360 14.77 11.87 16.62
CA LEU A 360 13.53 12.64 16.73
C LEU A 360 13.70 13.75 17.77
N ASN A 361 13.34 14.96 17.41
CA ASN A 361 13.29 16.08 18.34
C ASN A 361 11.85 16.29 18.77
N VAL A 362 11.58 16.30 20.07
CA VAL A 362 10.26 16.60 20.64
C VAL A 362 10.36 17.91 21.38
N GLY A 363 9.42 18.80 21.12
CA GLY A 363 9.24 20.05 21.86
C GLY A 363 7.83 20.14 22.43
N VAL A 364 7.43 21.34 22.83
CA VAL A 364 6.08 21.62 23.31
C VAL A 364 5.32 22.57 22.38
N ASP A 365 4.00 22.41 22.31
CA ASP A 365 3.10 23.35 21.64
C ASP A 365 2.74 24.56 22.54
N GLU A 366 1.87 25.44 22.06
CA GLU A 366 1.39 26.63 22.78
C GLU A 366 0.69 26.30 24.11
N ASN A 367 0.14 25.08 24.24
CA ASN A 367 -0.55 24.59 25.43
C ASN A 367 0.37 23.75 26.34
N GLN A 368 1.69 23.73 26.09
CA GLN A 368 2.66 22.90 26.79
C GLN A 368 2.45 21.39 26.61
N HIS A 369 1.81 20.97 25.52
CA HIS A 369 1.69 19.56 25.15
C HIS A 369 2.87 19.12 24.27
N PRO A 370 3.32 17.86 24.38
CA PRO A 370 4.39 17.34 23.54
C PRO A 370 4.00 17.37 22.07
N ARG A 371 4.97 17.75 21.23
CA ARG A 371 4.83 17.80 19.78
C ARG A 371 6.14 17.38 19.14
N LEU A 372 6.04 16.54 18.11
CA LEU A 372 7.18 16.18 17.29
C LEU A 372 7.66 17.40 16.50
N GLY A 373 8.97 17.63 16.50
CA GLY A 373 9.62 18.71 15.78
C GLY A 373 9.50 18.52 14.28
N PHE A 374 9.27 19.61 13.56
CA PHE A 374 9.13 19.59 12.11
C PHE A 374 10.46 19.45 11.40
N SER A 375 10.47 18.66 10.33
CA SER A 375 11.56 18.56 9.36
C SER A 375 11.57 19.77 8.42
N CYS A 376 10.39 20.24 8.04
CA CYS A 376 10.13 21.45 7.26
C CYS A 376 8.63 21.77 7.35
N GLY A 377 8.22 23.04 7.16
CA GLY A 377 6.79 23.38 7.16
C GLY A 377 6.05 22.76 8.35
N GLU A 378 5.08 21.89 8.05
CA GLU A 378 4.37 21.06 9.03
C GLU A 378 4.73 19.56 8.99
N ALA A 379 5.69 19.19 8.13
CA ALA A 379 6.12 17.81 7.97
C ALA A 379 6.90 17.32 9.19
N VAL A 380 6.51 16.18 9.73
CA VAL A 380 7.23 15.49 10.83
C VAL A 380 7.99 14.28 10.31
N PRO A 381 9.04 13.80 11.01
CA PRO A 381 9.77 12.61 10.60
C PRO A 381 8.89 11.36 10.47
N ALA A 382 8.99 10.67 9.33
CA ALA A 382 8.17 9.51 8.98
C ALA A 382 8.85 8.16 9.31
N VAL A 383 9.01 7.85 10.60
CA VAL A 383 9.74 6.66 11.06
C VAL A 383 9.09 5.35 10.59
N ARG A 384 7.78 5.21 10.81
CA ARG A 384 7.04 3.98 10.50
C ARG A 384 6.91 3.78 9.00
N LEU A 385 6.62 4.84 8.25
CA LEU A 385 6.58 4.78 6.78
C LEU A 385 7.95 4.42 6.19
N ARG A 386 9.05 4.97 6.71
CA ARG A 386 10.41 4.60 6.26
C ARG A 386 10.70 3.12 6.52
N GLU A 387 10.37 2.62 7.71
CA GLU A 387 10.54 1.20 8.04
C GLU A 387 9.74 0.31 7.08
N PHE A 388 8.49 0.69 6.79
CA PHE A 388 7.62 0.00 5.84
C PHE A 388 8.21 -0.04 4.42
N VAL A 389 8.62 1.10 3.86
CA VAL A 389 9.20 1.16 2.50
C VAL A 389 10.52 0.37 2.42
N SER A 390 11.36 0.47 3.46
CA SER A 390 12.65 -0.23 3.52
C SER A 390 12.50 -1.76 3.47
N ALA A 391 11.35 -2.29 3.92
CA ALA A 391 11.07 -3.72 3.88
C ALA A 391 10.89 -4.32 2.46
N PHE A 392 10.74 -3.47 1.44
CA PHE A 392 10.60 -3.87 0.03
C PHE A 392 11.81 -3.50 -0.82
N GLN A 393 12.57 -2.46 -0.45
CA GLN A 393 13.65 -1.92 -1.28
C GLN A 393 15.06 -2.24 -0.77
N GLY A 394 15.21 -2.77 0.45
CA GLY A 394 16.51 -3.14 1.03
C GLY A 394 17.44 -1.96 1.37
N ALA A 395 17.16 -0.75 0.88
CA ALA A 395 17.88 0.49 1.21
C ALA A 395 16.90 1.58 1.70
N PRO A 396 17.30 2.44 2.68
CA PRO A 396 16.38 3.36 3.36
C PRO A 396 15.91 4.57 2.53
N GLU A 397 16.52 4.82 1.36
CA GLU A 397 16.25 6.00 0.52
C GLU A 397 15.79 5.64 -0.91
N GLY A 398 15.61 4.35 -1.24
CA GLY A 398 15.38 3.80 -2.59
C GLY A 398 14.66 4.69 -3.62
N ASN A 399 13.37 4.49 -3.84
CA ASN A 399 12.54 5.38 -4.68
C ASN A 399 11.83 6.46 -3.83
N SER A 400 12.40 6.84 -2.69
CA SER A 400 11.74 7.72 -1.72
C SER A 400 12.30 9.13 -1.80
N GLY A 401 11.42 10.12 -1.73
CA GLY A 401 11.76 11.53 -1.70
C GLY A 401 11.30 12.21 -0.43
N SER A 402 11.72 13.46 -0.27
CA SER A 402 11.32 14.30 0.85
C SER A 402 10.12 15.13 0.45
N ILE A 403 9.07 15.15 1.28
CA ILE A 403 7.94 16.06 1.07
C ILE A 403 8.35 17.53 1.15
N CYS A 404 9.49 17.82 1.80
CA CYS A 404 10.08 19.15 1.90
C CYS A 404 10.67 19.66 0.59
N ASP A 405 10.81 18.81 -0.41
CA ASP A 405 11.40 19.20 -1.68
C ASP A 405 10.43 20.08 -2.47
N SER A 406 10.93 21.15 -3.08
CA SER A 406 10.12 22.01 -3.96
C SER A 406 9.83 21.37 -5.32
N ASN A 407 10.34 20.16 -5.57
CA ASN A 407 10.24 19.43 -6.81
C ASN A 407 10.24 17.91 -6.55
N TYR A 408 9.11 17.26 -6.81
CA TYR A 408 8.89 15.82 -6.71
C TYR A 408 9.20 15.06 -8.01
N ALA A 409 9.49 15.75 -9.13
CA ALA A 409 9.82 15.11 -10.40
C ALA A 409 10.93 14.06 -10.29
N PRO A 410 12.05 14.26 -9.54
CA PRO A 410 13.07 13.22 -9.41
C PRO A 410 12.53 11.91 -8.81
N THR A 411 11.68 12.02 -7.79
CA THR A 411 11.05 10.86 -7.13
C THR A 411 10.05 10.17 -8.05
N LEU A 412 9.22 10.96 -8.75
CA LEU A 412 8.25 10.46 -9.72
C LEU A 412 8.94 9.76 -10.91
N ILE A 413 10.03 10.33 -11.43
CA ILE A 413 10.87 9.69 -12.45
C ILE A 413 11.46 8.38 -11.92
N SER A 414 12.01 8.38 -10.70
CA SER A 414 12.57 7.15 -10.09
C SER A 414 11.55 6.02 -9.98
N LEU A 415 10.30 6.35 -9.60
CA LEU A 415 9.21 5.37 -9.59
C LEU A 415 8.91 4.83 -10.99
N GLY A 416 8.81 5.72 -12.00
CA GLY A 416 8.62 5.33 -13.40
C GLY A 416 9.73 4.42 -13.92
N GLU A 417 10.98 4.73 -13.57
CA GLU A 417 12.15 3.95 -13.94
C GLU A 417 12.17 2.58 -13.26
N ALA A 418 11.76 2.50 -11.99
CA ALA A 418 11.64 1.25 -11.28
C ALA A 418 10.54 0.35 -11.88
N ILE A 419 9.42 0.93 -12.31
CA ILE A 419 8.40 0.20 -13.07
C ILE A 419 8.98 -0.29 -14.39
N ARG A 420 9.60 0.59 -15.17
CA ARG A 420 10.20 0.27 -16.46
C ARG A 420 11.21 -0.87 -16.37
N ALA A 421 12.04 -0.89 -15.33
CA ALA A 421 13.03 -1.94 -15.10
C ALA A 421 12.42 -3.33 -14.80
N ASN A 422 11.13 -3.40 -14.45
CA ASN A 422 10.40 -4.65 -14.20
C ASN A 422 9.46 -5.05 -15.34
N LEU A 423 9.35 -4.25 -16.41
CA LEU A 423 8.55 -4.59 -17.58
C LEU A 423 9.30 -5.59 -18.48
N PRO A 424 8.57 -6.46 -19.21
CA PRO A 424 9.18 -7.37 -20.18
C PRO A 424 9.98 -6.60 -21.22
N THR A 425 11.09 -7.18 -21.67
CA THR A 425 11.85 -6.60 -22.78
C THR A 425 11.20 -6.94 -24.12
N ALA A 426 11.43 -6.11 -25.13
CA ALA A 426 10.90 -6.34 -26.47
C ALA A 426 11.36 -7.70 -27.04
N GLY A 427 10.44 -8.65 -27.20
CA GLY A 427 10.68 -9.93 -27.86
C GLY A 427 10.77 -11.17 -26.96
N GLU A 428 10.43 -11.06 -25.67
CA GLU A 428 10.23 -12.20 -24.75
C GLU A 428 8.78 -12.70 -24.72
#